data_AF-A0A532U109-F1
#
_entry.id   AF-A0A532U109-F1
#
_cell.length_a   1.000
_cell.length_b   1.000
_cell.length_c   1.000
_cell.angle_alpha   90.00
_cell.angle_beta   90.00
_cell.angle_gamma   90.00
#
_symmetry.space_group_name_H-M   'P 1'
#
loop_
_entity.id
_entity.type
_entity.pdbx_description
1 polymer ?
#
loop_
_entity_poly.entity_id
_entity_poly.type
_entity_poly.pdbx_seq_one_letter_code
_entity_poly.pdbx_strand_id
1 'polypeptide(L)'
;MWSELPDEGKDFIIINAKDKIKDTMAGTIASILSNSSIYENGTIITTMAYYEDKIKVSSRSVGRQGRNIREVLAKVIEKIGGEVGGHEFAAGCMISQDKEQDFKDTQKK
;
A
#
# COMPACT_ATOMS: atom_id res chain seq x y z
N MET A 1 20.04 -15.11 -6.33
CA MET A 1 19.57 -13.72 -6.47
C MET A 1 18.05 -13.77 -6.28
N TRP A 2 17.62 -13.72 -5.01
CA TRP A 2 16.22 -13.85 -4.62
C TRP A 2 15.71 -12.44 -4.31
N SER A 3 14.99 -11.82 -5.23
CA SER A 3 14.34 -10.53 -4.97
C SER A 3 12.86 -10.75 -4.70
N GLU A 4 12.52 -10.53 -3.43
CA GLU A 4 11.24 -9.99 -2.95
C GLU A 4 10.00 -10.88 -3.17
N LEU A 5 9.84 -11.89 -2.31
CA LEU A 5 8.49 -12.38 -1.96
C LEU A 5 7.77 -11.30 -1.13
N PRO A 6 6.45 -11.09 -1.31
CA PRO A 6 5.68 -10.18 -0.49
C PRO A 6 5.73 -10.62 0.98
N ASP A 7 5.86 -9.64 1.88
CA ASP A 7 5.84 -9.86 3.32
C ASP A 7 4.39 -10.14 3.76
N GLU A 8 4.01 -11.42 3.84
CA GLU A 8 2.65 -11.87 4.11
C GLU A 8 2.31 -11.78 5.61
N GLY A 9 1.85 -10.61 6.05
CA GLY A 9 0.86 -10.57 7.12
C GLY A 9 -0.46 -11.03 6.51
N LYS A 10 -1.12 -12.07 7.05
CA LYS A 10 -2.20 -12.87 6.40
C LYS A 10 -3.30 -12.12 5.62
N ASP A 11 -3.49 -10.80 5.78
CA ASP A 11 -4.49 -9.96 5.09
C ASP A 11 -3.91 -8.66 4.49
N PHE A 12 -2.59 -8.54 4.30
CA PHE A 12 -1.95 -7.31 3.81
C PHE A 12 -0.75 -7.63 2.92
N ILE A 13 -0.78 -7.16 1.67
CA ILE A 13 0.24 -7.43 0.65
C ILE A 13 0.87 -6.13 0.21
N ILE A 14 2.19 -6.06 0.21
CA ILE A 14 2.96 -4.91 -0.28
C ILE A 14 3.67 -5.26 -1.58
N ILE A 15 3.41 -4.47 -2.62
CA ILE A 15 4.09 -4.50 -3.90
C ILE A 15 4.90 -3.20 -4.01
N ASN A 16 6.19 -3.27 -3.68
CA ASN A 16 7.06 -2.12 -3.83
C ASN A 16 7.72 -2.11 -5.21
N ALA A 17 7.12 -1.33 -6.12
CA ALA A 17 7.60 -1.23 -7.49
C ALA A 17 8.74 -0.21 -7.65
N LYS A 18 9.09 0.57 -6.61
CA LYS A 18 10.17 1.57 -6.62
C LYS A 18 10.10 2.46 -7.88
N ASP A 19 11.15 2.43 -8.70
CA ASP A 19 11.31 3.16 -9.96
C ASP A 19 10.79 2.41 -11.21
N LYS A 20 10.26 1.19 -11.06
CA LYS A 20 9.85 0.33 -12.18
C LYS A 20 8.52 0.69 -12.80
N ILE A 21 7.71 1.51 -12.12
CA ILE A 21 6.44 2.03 -12.63
C ILE A 21 6.34 3.52 -12.34
N LYS A 22 5.51 4.24 -13.12
CA LYS A 22 5.12 5.60 -12.78
C LYS A 22 4.27 5.62 -11.52
N ASP A 23 4.40 6.67 -10.70
CA ASP A 23 3.60 6.85 -9.49
C ASP A 23 2.08 6.76 -9.76
N THR A 24 1.63 7.30 -10.90
CA THR A 24 0.23 7.30 -11.33
C THR A 24 -0.30 5.90 -11.59
N MET A 25 0.57 4.91 -11.80
CA MET A 25 0.19 3.51 -12.02
C MET A 25 -0.04 2.72 -10.73
N ALA A 26 0.46 3.21 -9.57
CA ALA A 26 0.35 2.48 -8.31
C ALA A 26 -1.12 2.15 -7.96
N GLY A 27 -2.01 3.12 -8.13
CA GLY A 27 -3.45 2.93 -7.91
C GLY A 27 -4.12 2.01 -8.93
N THR A 28 -3.72 2.09 -10.20
CA THR A 28 -4.23 1.22 -11.27
C THR A 28 -3.88 -0.24 -11.00
N ILE A 29 -2.63 -0.53 -10.62
CA ILE A 29 -2.17 -1.88 -10.31
C ILE A 29 -2.90 -2.41 -9.06
N ALA A 30 -2.99 -1.62 -7.99
CA ALA A 30 -3.72 -2.02 -6.79
C ALA A 30 -5.19 -2.35 -7.12
N SER A 31 -5.82 -1.56 -8.00
CA SER A 31 -7.20 -1.79 -8.45
C SER A 31 -7.35 -3.05 -9.31
N ILE A 32 -6.42 -3.32 -10.22
CA ILE A 32 -6.45 -4.55 -11.04
C ILE A 32 -6.36 -5.78 -10.13
N LEU A 33 -5.41 -5.78 -9.20
CA LEU A 33 -5.18 -6.91 -8.31
C LEU A 33 -6.34 -7.10 -7.32
N SER A 34 -6.90 -6.02 -6.77
CA SER A 34 -8.02 -6.11 -5.83
C SER A 34 -9.33 -6.58 -6.47
N ASN A 35 -9.46 -6.47 -7.80
CA ASN A 35 -10.60 -6.97 -8.56
C ASN A 35 -10.31 -8.30 -9.27
N SER A 36 -9.10 -8.85 -9.11
CA SER A 36 -8.74 -10.16 -9.63
C SER A 36 -9.16 -11.27 -8.66
N SER A 37 -9.35 -12.49 -9.16
CA SER A 37 -9.66 -13.67 -8.33
C SER A 37 -8.41 -14.30 -7.68
N ILE A 38 -7.30 -13.55 -7.60
CA ILE A 38 -6.01 -14.05 -7.09
C ILE A 38 -5.98 -14.06 -5.57
N TYR A 39 -6.63 -13.08 -4.93
CA TYR A 39 -6.57 -12.85 -3.50
C TYR A 39 -7.95 -13.00 -2.86
N GLU A 40 -7.98 -13.40 -1.59
CA GLU A 40 -9.22 -13.57 -0.84
C GLU A 40 -9.81 -12.21 -0.43
N ASN A 41 -11.14 -12.16 -0.28
CA ASN A 41 -11.79 -10.94 0.16
C ASN A 41 -11.31 -10.49 1.54
N GLY A 42 -11.16 -9.18 1.72
CA GLY A 42 -10.61 -8.59 2.95
C GLY A 42 -9.09 -8.41 2.92
N THR A 43 -8.39 -9.04 1.98
CA THR A 43 -6.96 -8.78 1.73
C THR A 43 -6.78 -7.33 1.30
N ILE A 44 -5.81 -6.63 1.90
CA ILE A 44 -5.43 -5.28 1.51
C ILE A 44 -4.23 -5.38 0.55
N ILE A 45 -4.42 -4.93 -0.69
CA ILE A 45 -3.35 -4.82 -1.68
C ILE A 45 -2.80 -3.41 -1.65
N THR A 46 -1.51 -3.28 -1.34
CA THR A 46 -0.79 -2.01 -1.24
C THR A 46 0.33 -1.95 -2.26
N THR A 47 0.23 -1.03 -3.21
CA THR A 47 1.28 -0.77 -4.22
C THR A 47 2.03 0.51 -3.87
N MET A 48 3.36 0.48 -3.98
CA MET A 48 4.24 1.62 -3.74
C MET A 48 5.04 1.94 -5.02
N ALA A 49 5.18 3.22 -5.32
CA ALA A 49 5.97 3.71 -6.45
C ALA A 49 6.66 5.04 -6.10
N TYR A 50 7.86 5.25 -6.61
CA TYR A 50 8.62 6.47 -6.35
C TYR A 50 8.08 7.64 -7.17
N TYR A 51 8.06 8.81 -6.54
CA TYR A 51 7.66 10.09 -7.12
C TYR A 51 8.57 11.18 -6.55
N GLU A 52 9.49 11.71 -7.36
CA GLU A 52 10.49 12.68 -6.91
C GLU A 52 11.28 12.16 -5.69
N ASP A 53 11.27 12.87 -4.56
CA ASP A 53 11.86 12.49 -3.27
C ASP A 53 10.89 11.70 -2.37
N LYS A 54 9.69 11.38 -2.87
CA LYS A 54 8.60 10.74 -2.16
C LYS A 54 8.26 9.36 -2.72
N ILE A 55 7.38 8.68 -2.01
CA ILE A 55 6.76 7.40 -2.39
C ILE A 55 5.25 7.60 -2.33
N LYS A 56 4.60 7.28 -3.44
CA LYS A 56 3.16 7.19 -3.54
C LYS A 56 2.71 5.79 -3.21
N VAL A 57 1.87 5.68 -2.19
CA VAL A 57 1.30 4.42 -1.73
C VAL A 57 -0.18 4.40 -2.07
N SER A 58 -0.64 3.32 -2.71
CA SER A 58 -2.05 3.10 -3.00
C SER A 58 -2.50 1.76 -2.45
N SER A 59 -3.57 1.75 -1.66
CA SER A 59 -4.11 0.56 -1.02
C SER A 59 -5.56 0.32 -1.40
N ARG A 60 -5.93 -0.94 -1.63
CA ARG A 60 -7.27 -1.38 -2.02
C ARG A 60 -7.65 -2.65 -1.26
N SER A 61 -8.89 -2.74 -0.78
CA SER A 61 -9.43 -3.99 -0.26
C SER A 61 -9.88 -4.87 -1.41
N VAL A 62 -9.62 -6.17 -1.33
CA VAL A 62 -10.27 -7.16 -2.18
C VAL A 62 -11.73 -7.30 -1.72
N GLY A 63 -12.66 -6.94 -2.60
CA GLY A 63 -14.07 -6.79 -2.22
C GLY A 63 -14.35 -5.53 -1.39
N ARG A 64 -15.49 -5.51 -0.70
CA ARG A 64 -15.94 -4.36 0.13
C ARG A 64 -16.19 -4.80 1.57
N GLN A 65 -15.19 -5.44 2.14
CA GLN A 65 -15.19 -5.90 3.53
C GLN A 65 -13.80 -5.78 4.14
N GLY A 66 -13.72 -5.95 5.46
CA GLY A 66 -12.48 -5.87 6.21
C GLY A 66 -12.26 -4.49 6.85
N ARG A 67 -10.99 -4.14 7.03
CA ARG A 67 -10.55 -2.96 7.79
C ARG A 67 -10.74 -1.66 7.00
N ASN A 68 -11.00 -0.57 7.70
CA ASN A 68 -10.95 0.78 7.11
C ASN A 68 -9.50 1.15 6.78
N ILE A 69 -9.13 1.04 5.51
CA ILE A 69 -7.78 1.28 4.99
C ILE A 69 -7.35 2.73 5.24
N ARG A 70 -8.27 3.70 5.11
CA ARG A 70 -7.95 5.10 5.40
C ARG A 70 -7.50 5.26 6.85
N GLU A 71 -8.21 4.66 7.80
CA GLU A 71 -7.84 4.72 9.22
C GLU A 71 -6.51 3.99 9.51
N VAL A 72 -6.29 2.84 8.87
CA VAL A 72 -5.02 2.11 8.98
C VAL A 72 -3.86 2.97 8.52
N LEU A 73 -3.95 3.55 7.31
CA LEU A 73 -2.90 4.43 6.78
C LEU A 73 -2.76 5.70 7.62
N ALA A 74 -3.84 6.27 8.15
CA ALA A 74 -3.77 7.45 9.00
C ALA A 74 -2.95 7.17 10.28
N LYS A 75 -3.16 6.04 10.94
CA LYS A 75 -2.38 5.62 12.13
C LYS A 75 -0.90 5.40 11.83
N VAL A 76 -0.56 4.98 10.60
CA VAL A 76 0.83 4.83 10.15
C VAL A 76 1.45 6.21 9.93
N ILE A 77 0.75 7.08 9.19
CA ILE A 77 1.22 8.42 8.85
C ILE A 77 1.35 9.33 10.08
N GLU A 78 0.49 9.17 11.10
CA GLU A 78 0.63 9.85 12.39
C GLU A 78 1.97 9.56 13.08
N LYS A 79 2.55 8.37 12.86
CA LYS A 79 3.82 7.95 13.47
C LYS A 79 5.04 8.35 12.67
N ILE A 80 4.98 8.24 11.34
CA ILE A 80 6.16 8.38 10.47
C ILE A 80 6.19 9.69 9.68
N GLY A 81 5.08 10.43 9.66
CA GLY A 81 4.88 11.63 8.87
C GLY A 81 4.42 11.36 7.44
N GLY A 82 3.91 12.40 6.77
CA GLY A 82 3.41 12.34 5.39
C GLY A 82 1.97 12.80 5.26
N GLU A 83 1.33 12.41 4.16
CA GLU A 83 -0.05 12.79 3.83
C GLU A 83 -0.90 11.53 3.60
N VAL A 84 -2.16 11.54 4.05
CA VAL A 84 -3.09 10.41 3.88
C VAL A 84 -4.44 10.88 3.33
N GLY A 85 -5.05 10.09 2.44
CA GLY A 85 -6.35 10.38 1.86
C GLY A 85 -7.09 9.16 1.33
N GLY A 86 -8.31 9.38 0.82
CA GLY A 86 -9.16 8.35 0.24
C GLY A 86 -10.30 7.89 1.16
N HIS A 87 -10.74 6.65 1.00
CA HIS A 87 -11.95 6.07 1.60
C HIS A 87 -11.67 4.72 2.24
N GLU A 88 -12.69 4.19 2.94
CA GLU A 88 -12.64 2.95 3.72
C GLU A 88 -11.98 1.76 2.99
N PHE A 89 -12.32 1.50 1.72
CA PHE A 89 -11.78 0.36 0.95
C PHE A 89 -10.75 0.76 -0.12
N ALA A 90 -10.43 2.06 -0.23
CA ALA A 90 -9.56 2.59 -1.25
C ALA A 90 -8.91 3.88 -0.76
N ALA A 91 -7.70 3.75 -0.22
CA ALA A 91 -6.96 4.88 0.35
C ALA A 91 -5.52 4.90 -0.17
N GLY A 92 -4.82 5.98 0.13
CA GLY A 92 -3.41 6.12 -0.21
C GLY A 92 -2.73 7.10 0.71
N CYS A 93 -1.41 7.08 0.66
CA CYS A 93 -0.59 8.06 1.35
C CYS A 93 0.63 8.45 0.51
N MET A 94 1.24 9.55 0.90
CA MET A 94 2.51 10.04 0.37
C MET A 94 3.49 10.16 1.52
N ILE A 95 4.65 9.51 1.39
CA ILE A 95 5.72 9.54 2.39
C ILE A 95 7.04 9.92 1.72
N SER A 96 7.99 10.44 2.48
CA SER A 96 9.36 10.63 1.97
C SER A 96 10.06 9.29 1.78
N GLN A 97 11.00 9.19 0.83
CA GLN A 97 11.70 7.93 0.53
C GLN A 97 12.53 7.39 1.71
N ASP A 98 13.05 8.25 2.59
CA ASP A 98 13.75 7.83 3.82
C ASP A 98 12.84 7.09 4.82
N LYS A 99 11.52 7.21 4.66
CA LYS A 99 10.50 6.54 5.48
C LYS A 99 10.01 5.21 4.93
N GLU A 100 10.59 4.72 3.84
CA GLU A 100 10.15 3.45 3.22
C GLU A 100 10.19 2.28 4.20
N GLN A 101 11.30 2.14 4.93
CA GLN A 101 11.48 1.03 5.86
C GLN A 101 10.55 1.18 7.08
N ASP A 102 10.46 2.40 7.63
CA ASP A 102 9.53 2.73 8.72
C ASP A 102 8.09 2.34 8.33
N PHE A 103 7.66 2.66 7.10
CA PHE A 103 6.35 2.28 6.60
C PHE A 103 6.16 0.76 6.55
N LYS A 104 7.12 0.02 5.96
CA LYS A 104 7.04 -1.45 5.85
C LYS A 104 6.96 -2.12 7.23
N ASP A 105 7.72 -1.63 8.20
CA ASP A 105 7.77 -2.22 9.55
C ASP A 105 6.47 -1.99 10.35
N THR A 106 5.74 -0.92 10.07
CA THR A 106 4.42 -0.69 10.70
C THR A 106 3.34 -1.67 10.27
N GLN A 107 3.51 -2.34 9.12
CA GLN A 107 2.51 -3.29 8.57
C GLN A 107 2.72 -4.73 9.08
N LYS A 108 3.82 -5.01 9.78
CA LYS A 108 4.18 -6.34 10.29
C LYS A 108 3.63 -6.66 11.69
N LYS A 109 2.84 -5.77 12.28
CA LYS A 109 2.31 -5.88 13.65
C LYS A 109 0.79 -5.90 13.64
#